data_AF-A0AAD6T9B4-F1
#
_entry.id   AF-A0AAD6T9B4-F1
#
_cell.length_a   1.000
_cell.length_b   1.000
_cell.length_c   1.000
_cell.angle_alpha   90.00
_cell.angle_beta   90.00
_cell.angle_gamma   90.00
#
_symmetry.space_group_name_H-M   'P 1'
#
loop_
_entity.id
_entity.type
_entity.pdbx_description
1 polymer ?
#
loop_
_entity_poly.entity_id
_entity_poly.type
_entity_poly.pdbx_seq_one_letter_code
_entity_poly.pdbx_strand_id
1 'polypeptide(L)' 'GSAVAVERIFSGGRDTIGLRRASLKAETIEILMFVKARLRLAKEASKKHEKARTEALLESL' A
#
# COMPACT_ATOMS: atom_id res chain seq x y z
N GLY A 1 -15.03 -13.12 7.74
CA GLY A 1 -14.06 -12.32 8.51
C GLY A 1 -12.64 -12.27 7.95
N SER A 2 -12.38 -12.57 6.66
CA SER A 2 -11.02 -12.52 6.08
C SER A 2 -10.82 -11.30 5.16
N ALA A 3 -11.78 -11.01 4.27
CA ALA A 3 -11.71 -9.87 3.34
C ALA A 3 -11.56 -8.50 4.04
N VAL A 4 -12.31 -8.28 5.13
CA VAL A 4 -12.23 -7.05 5.93
C VAL A 4 -10.86 -6.87 6.59
N ALA A 5 -10.18 -7.98 6.95
CA ALA A 5 -8.83 -7.91 7.50
C ALA A 5 -7.81 -7.51 6.43
N VAL A 6 -7.98 -8.03 5.21
CA VAL A 6 -7.19 -7.65 4.03
C VAL A 6 -7.38 -6.17 3.72
N GLU A 7 -8.62 -5.67 3.62
CA GLU A 7 -8.88 -4.24 3.39
C GLU A 7 -8.23 -3.33 4.42
N ARG A 8 -8.26 -3.69 5.71
CA ARG A 8 -7.61 -2.90 6.77
C ARG A 8 -6.10 -2.79 6.60
N ILE A 9 -5.46 -3.87 6.15
CA ILE A 9 -4.02 -3.89 5.89
C ILE A 9 -3.66 -2.89 4.78
N PHE A 10 -4.49 -2.80 3.74
CA PHE A 10 -4.21 -1.93 2.60
C PHE A 10 -4.71 -0.48 2.80
N SER A 11 -5.56 -0.21 3.80
CA SER A 11 -6.21 1.09 3.99
C SER A 11 -5.66 1.96 5.13
N GLY A 12 -4.99 1.44 6.17
CA GLY A 12 -4.44 2.36 7.18
C GLY A 12 -3.85 1.78 8.47
N GLY A 13 -2.51 1.81 8.56
CA GLY A 13 -1.68 2.17 9.74
C GLY A 13 -1.70 1.31 11.01
N ARG A 14 -2.75 0.53 11.30
CA ARG A 14 -2.88 -0.29 12.53
C ARG A 14 -2.75 -1.79 12.25
N ASP A 15 -1.79 -2.10 11.39
CA ASP A 15 -1.75 -3.32 10.59
C ASP A 15 -1.51 -4.59 11.42
N THR A 16 -0.64 -4.56 12.43
CA THR A 16 -0.18 -5.79 13.08
C THR A 16 -1.22 -6.40 14.04
N ILE A 17 -2.05 -5.57 14.69
CA ILE A 17 -3.06 -6.04 15.66
C ILE A 17 -4.28 -6.66 14.94
N GLY A 18 -4.70 -6.08 13.81
CA GLY A 18 -5.79 -6.61 12.99
C GLY A 18 -5.43 -7.97 12.38
N LEU A 19 -4.19 -8.10 11.92
CA LEU A 19 -3.62 -9.34 11.38
C LEU A 19 -3.60 -10.48 12.41
N ARG A 20 -3.15 -10.19 13.64
CA ARG A 20 -3.07 -11.19 14.72
C ARG A 20 -4.46 -11.66 15.18
N ARG A 21 -5.48 -10.80 15.12
CA ARG A 21 -6.87 -11.16 15.45
C ARG A 21 -7.61 -11.91 14.34
N ALA A 22 -7.16 -11.80 13.09
CA ALA A 22 -7.79 -12.47 11.96
C ALA A 22 -7.43 -13.96 11.83
N SER A 23 -6.61 -14.50 12.75
CA SER A 23 -6.11 -15.88 12.73
C SER A 23 -5.49 -16.29 11.38
N LEU A 24 -4.88 -15.32 10.69
CA LEU A 24 -4.18 -15.59 9.43
C LEU A 24 -2.88 -16.34 9.72
N LYS A 25 -2.55 -17.30 8.84
CA LYS A 25 -1.27 -18.01 8.90
C LYS A 25 -0.13 -17.00 8.73
N ALA A 26 0.97 -17.19 9.46
CA ALA A 26 2.13 -16.30 9.41
C ALA A 26 2.62 -16.05 7.97
N GLU A 27 2.65 -17.09 7.14
CA GLU A 27 2.99 -17.00 5.72
C GLU A 27 2.07 -16.03 4.95
N THR A 28 0.76 -16.05 5.21
CA THR A 28 -0.18 -15.10 4.59
C THR A 28 0.09 -13.68 5.05
N ILE A 29 0.41 -13.48 6.32
CA ILE A 29 0.75 -12.17 6.88
C ILE A 29 2.00 -11.60 6.18
N GLU A 30 3.03 -12.43 6.02
CA GLU A 30 4.28 -12.08 5.35
C GLU A 30 4.05 -11.67 3.90
N ILE A 31 3.31 -12.49 3.13
CA ILE A 31 2.96 -12.18 1.74
C ILE A 31 2.18 -10.85 1.65
N LEU A 32 1.19 -10.64 2.51
CA LEU A 32 0.38 -9.41 2.52
C LEU A 32 1.23 -8.17 2.83
N MET A 33 2.16 -8.27 3.78
CA MET A 33 3.08 -7.19 4.12
C MET A 33 4.04 -6.88 2.97
N PHE A 34 4.57 -7.92 2.30
CA PHE A 34 5.43 -7.75 1.14
C PHE A 34 4.71 -7.08 -0.02
N VAL A 35 3.51 -7.56 -0.37
CA VAL A 35 2.69 -6.98 -1.44
C VAL A 35 2.34 -5.53 -1.11
N LYS A 36 1.96 -5.22 0.13
CA LYS A 36 1.68 -3.86 0.57
C LYS A 36 2.88 -2.94 0.40
N ALA A 37 4.08 -3.38 0.76
CA ALA A 37 5.29 -2.60 0.60
C ALA A 37 5.56 -2.27 -0.89
N ARG A 38 5.43 -3.27 -1.77
CA ARG A 38 5.58 -3.06 -3.22
C ARG A 38 4.55 -2.10 -3.80
N LEU A 39 3.29 -2.20 -3.37
CA LEU A 39 2.23 -1.28 -3.81
C LEU A 39 2.48 0.17 -3.35
N ARG A 40 3.03 0.36 -2.15
CA ARG A 40 3.43 1.70 -1.69
C ARG A 40 4.52 2.30 -2.57
N LEU A 41 5.58 1.55 -2.85
CA LEU A 41 6.66 2.01 -3.72
C LEU A 41 6.16 2.36 -5.13
N ALA A 42 5.31 1.51 -5.71
CA ALA A 42 4.72 1.78 -7.02
C ALA A 42 3.86 3.05 -7.00
N LYS A 43 3.06 3.26 -5.95
CA LYS A 43 2.22 4.45 -5.80
C LYS A 43 3.06 5.73 -5.66
N GLU A 44 4.16 5.67 -4.93
CA GLU A 44 5.09 6.79 -4.78
C GLU A 44 5.80 7.12 -6.10
N ALA A 45 6.23 6.10 -6.86
CA ALA A 45 6.80 6.28 -8.19
C ALA A 45 5.79 6.96 -9.15
N SER A 46 4.54 6.50 -9.18
CA SER A 46 3.50 7.11 -10.02
C SER A 46 3.23 8.56 -9.64
N LYS A 47 3.14 8.88 -8.34
CA LYS A 47 2.97 10.27 -7.88
C LYS A 47 4.14 11.16 -8.28
N LYS A 48 5.38 10.64 -8.22
CA LYS A 48 6.58 11.36 -8.65
C LYS A 48 6.53 11.67 -10.15
N HIS A 49 6.14 10.70 -10.97
CA HIS A 49 5.96 10.91 -12.41
C HIS A 49 4.86 11.93 -12.72
N GLU A 50 3.73 11.84 -12.02
CA GLU A 50 2.63 12.81 -12.17
C GLU A 50 3.08 14.22 -11.82
N LYS A 51 3.77 14.40 -10.68
CA LYS A 51 4.31 15.68 -10.26
C LYS A 51 5.33 16.24 -11.27
N ALA A 52 6.28 15.42 -11.71
CA ALA A 52 7.26 15.83 -12.72
C ALA A 52 6.60 16.25 -14.04
N ARG A 53 5.52 15.56 -14.45
CA ARG A 53 4.73 15.93 -15.63
C ARG A 53 4.04 17.28 -15.46
N THR A 54 3.47 17.54 -14.28
CA THR A 54 2.82 18.84 -14.01
C THR A 54 3.83 19.99 -13.97
N GLU A 55 5.02 19.76 -13.39
CA GLU A 55 6.10 20.76 -13.35
C GLU A 55 6.62 21.07 -14.76
N ALA A 56 6.86 20.05 -15.58
CA ALA A 56 7.27 20.22 -16.98
C ALA A 56 6.24 20.97 -17.83
N LEU A 57 4.94 20.77 -17.57
CA LEU A 57 3.87 21.53 -18.25
C LEU A 57 3.89 23.01 -17.84
N LEU A 58 4.13 23.31 -16.57
CA LEU A 58 4.22 24.69 -16.08
C LEU A 58 5.45 25.42 -16.62
N GLU A 59 6.59 24.75 -16.78
CA GLU A 59 7.80 25.33 -17.38
C GLU A 59 7.69 25.56 -18.89
N SER A 60 6.71 24.93 -19.55
CA SER A 60 6.47 25.06 -21.00
C SER A 60 5.47 26.16 -21.37
N LEU A 61 4.87 26.85 -20.39
CA LEU A 61 3.94 27.97 -20.55
C LEU A 61 4.66 29.31 -20.34
#